data_AF-A0A3L7VT29-F1
#
_entry.id   AF-A0A3L7VT29-F1
#
_cell.length_a   1.000
_cell.length_b   1.000
_cell.length_c   1.000
_cell.angle_alpha   90.00
_cell.angle_beta   90.00
_cell.angle_gamma   90.00
#
_symmetry.space_group_name_H-M   'P 1'
#
loop_
_entity.id
_entity.type
_entity.pdbx_description
1 polymer ?
#
loop_
_entity_poly.entity_id
_entity_poly.type
_entity_poly.pdbx_seq_one_letter_code
_entity_poly.pdbx_strand_id
1 'polypeptide(L)'
;MTTVRRLTNMIKKLSLAGLALMLFSAAGCNSCSDMCLEQEMTCRNHVLAMKAWGTWSWCYDELDYPRDFASGFRAGYENILAGGKGCQPTLPPRLYWKPCYQNPQGQGKIQSWFDGYSHGALAAQQDGYSNLQTIPLSSAAR
;
A
#
# COMPACT_ATOMS: atom_id res chain seq x y z
N MET A 1 58.09 18.18 10.03
CA MET A 1 57.00 17.99 9.02
C MET A 1 56.16 16.72 9.21
N THR A 2 56.62 15.71 9.95
CA THR A 2 55.91 14.43 10.17
C THR A 2 54.75 14.51 11.18
N THR A 3 54.86 15.35 12.22
CA THR A 3 53.86 15.47 13.30
C THR A 3 52.57 16.15 12.84
N VAL A 4 52.67 17.22 12.03
CA VAL A 4 51.51 17.94 11.46
C VAL A 4 50.70 17.03 10.54
N ARG A 5 51.37 16.23 9.71
CA ARG A 5 50.73 15.29 8.78
C ARG A 5 49.96 14.17 9.50
N ARG A 6 50.45 13.73 10.67
CA ARG A 6 49.75 12.76 11.53
C ARG A 6 48.49 13.38 12.15
N LEU A 7 48.56 14.62 12.63
CA LEU A 7 47.43 15.33 13.21
C LEU A 7 46.31 15.57 12.19
N THR A 8 46.64 16.00 10.98
CA THR A 8 45.65 16.20 9.90
C THR A 8 44.96 14.90 9.51
N ASN A 9 45.70 13.78 9.47
CA ASN A 9 45.13 12.47 9.17
C ASN A 9 44.23 11.94 10.29
N MET A 10 44.55 12.23 11.55
CA MET A 10 43.68 11.89 12.69
C MET A 10 42.38 12.69 12.66
N ILE A 11 42.44 14.00 12.37
CA ILE A 11 41.25 14.86 12.26
C ILE A 11 40.33 14.36 11.14
N LYS A 12 40.88 13.99 9.97
CA LYS A 12 40.11 13.42 8.85
C LYS A 12 39.42 12.10 9.20
N LYS A 13 40.09 11.23 9.96
CA LYS A 13 39.50 9.96 10.42
C LYS A 13 38.39 10.19 11.45
N LEU A 14 38.60 11.16 12.35
CA LEU A 14 37.60 11.53 13.36
C LEU A 14 36.37 12.18 12.73
N SER A 15 36.57 13.04 11.72
CA SER A 15 35.47 13.64 10.96
C SER A 15 34.72 12.61 10.13
N LEU A 16 35.42 11.66 9.51
CA LEU A 16 34.80 10.58 8.73
C LEU A 16 34.00 9.62 9.63
N ALA A 17 34.53 9.28 10.81
CA ALA A 17 33.82 8.47 11.80
C ALA A 17 32.59 9.22 12.36
N GLY A 18 32.71 10.52 12.63
CA GLY A 18 31.58 11.35 13.05
C GLY A 18 30.48 11.46 11.98
N LEU A 19 30.86 11.61 10.70
CA LEU A 19 29.93 11.66 9.58
C LEU A 19 29.22 10.30 9.38
N ALA A 20 29.95 9.18 9.52
CA ALA A 20 29.37 7.85 9.45
C ALA A 20 28.37 7.60 10.58
N LEU A 21 28.67 8.04 11.81
CA LEU A 21 27.78 7.92 12.96
C LEU A 21 26.48 8.71 12.78
N MET A 22 26.56 9.89 12.13
CA MET A 22 25.40 10.74 11.79
C MET A 22 24.50 10.12 10.70
N LEU A 23 25.07 9.33 9.78
CA LEU A 23 24.30 8.66 8.72
C LEU A 23 23.54 7.44 9.25
N PHE A 24 24.08 6.74 10.26
CA PHE A 24 23.39 5.62 10.89
C PHE A 24 22.32 6.06 11.91
N SER A 25 22.49 7.21 12.56
CA SER A 25 21.48 7.76 13.47
C SER A 25 20.28 8.39 12.74
N ALA A 26 20.38 8.65 11.43
CA ALA A 26 19.28 9.17 10.62
C ALA A 26 18.14 8.15 10.42
N ALA A 27 18.41 6.85 10.60
CA ALA A 27 17.40 5.80 10.69
C ALA A 27 17.13 5.48 12.17
N GLY A 28 16.48 6.40 12.89
CA GLY A 28 16.08 6.16 14.27
C GLY A 28 15.21 4.90 14.39
N CYS A 29 15.37 4.12 15.47
CA CYS A 29 14.69 2.83 15.68
C CYS A 29 13.17 2.81 15.41
N ASN A 30 12.49 3.95 15.57
CA ASN A 30 11.06 4.07 15.28
C ASN A 30 10.73 3.84 13.80
N SER A 31 11.60 4.25 12.87
CA SER A 31 11.37 4.09 11.43
C SER A 31 11.36 2.62 10.98
N CYS A 32 12.15 1.75 11.62
CA CYS A 32 12.15 0.32 11.32
C CYS A 32 10.88 -0.35 11.85
N SER A 33 10.42 0.03 13.05
CA SER A 33 9.17 -0.50 13.61
C SER A 33 7.97 -0.10 12.76
N ASP A 34 7.91 1.16 12.33
CA ASP A 34 6.81 1.66 11.48
C ASP A 34 6.77 0.93 10.13
N MET A 35 7.92 0.68 9.52
CA MET A 35 8.02 -0.08 8.27
C MET A 35 7.50 -1.53 8.43
N CYS A 36 7.86 -2.21 9.53
CA CYS A 36 7.35 -3.55 9.81
C CYS A 36 5.82 -3.55 9.99
N LEU A 37 5.30 -2.59 10.76
CA LEU A 37 3.85 -2.45 10.98
C LEU A 37 3.10 -2.16 9.68
N GLU A 38 3.62 -1.28 8.82
CA GLU A 38 3.03 -0.98 7.51
C GLU A 38 2.96 -2.24 6.62
N GLN A 39 4.03 -3.03 6.63
CA GLN A 39 4.08 -4.28 5.87
C GLN A 39 3.08 -5.32 6.40
N GLU A 40 2.96 -5.47 7.72
CA GLU A 40 1.98 -6.36 8.34
C GLU A 40 0.54 -5.96 7.98
N MET A 41 0.21 -4.66 8.07
CA MET A 41 -1.10 -4.15 7.69
C MET A 41 -1.41 -4.38 6.22
N THR A 42 -0.43 -4.14 5.33
CA THR A 42 -0.58 -4.34 3.89
C THR A 42 -0.80 -5.83 3.56
N CYS A 43 -0.02 -6.71 4.17
CA CYS A 43 -0.17 -8.16 4.00
C CYS A 43 -1.55 -8.65 4.46
N ARG A 44 -1.97 -8.23 5.66
CA ARG A 44 -3.31 -8.52 6.19
C ARG A 44 -4.40 -8.07 5.21
N ASN A 45 -4.31 -6.84 4.71
CA ASN A 45 -5.30 -6.28 3.79
C ASN A 45 -5.42 -7.10 2.51
N HIS A 46 -4.27 -7.47 1.96
CA HIS A 46 -4.21 -8.28 0.76
C HIS A 46 -4.85 -9.66 0.94
N VAL A 47 -4.52 -10.35 2.03
CA VAL A 47 -5.10 -11.67 2.35
C VAL A 47 -6.61 -11.59 2.57
N LEU A 48 -7.09 -10.57 3.30
CA LEU A 48 -8.52 -10.37 3.53
C LEU A 48 -9.27 -10.08 2.22
N ALA A 49 -8.72 -9.24 1.35
CA ALA A 49 -9.32 -8.96 0.04
C ALA A 49 -9.34 -10.19 -0.87
N MET A 50 -8.29 -11.02 -0.85
CA MET A 50 -8.29 -12.31 -1.56
C MET A 50 -9.35 -13.27 -1.04
N LYS A 51 -9.50 -13.36 0.29
CA LYS A 51 -10.54 -14.17 0.92
C LYS A 51 -11.93 -13.68 0.54
N ALA A 52 -12.15 -12.37 0.59
CA ALA A 52 -13.41 -11.77 0.18
C ALA A 52 -13.74 -12.06 -1.27
N TRP A 53 -12.76 -11.96 -2.19
CA TRP A 53 -12.98 -12.37 -3.58
C TRP A 53 -13.49 -13.82 -3.69
N GLY A 54 -12.93 -14.76 -2.91
CA GLY A 54 -13.42 -16.14 -2.88
C GLY A 54 -14.86 -16.30 -2.36
N THR A 55 -15.31 -15.41 -1.47
CA THR A 55 -16.69 -15.40 -0.95
C THR A 55 -17.68 -14.77 -1.92
N TRP A 56 -17.26 -13.72 -2.64
CA TRP A 56 -18.13 -12.87 -3.44
C TRP A 56 -18.08 -13.17 -4.95
N SER A 57 -17.10 -13.94 -5.44
CA SER A 57 -16.85 -14.10 -6.88
C SER A 57 -18.04 -14.67 -7.65
N TRP A 58 -18.85 -15.54 -7.04
CA TRP A 58 -20.01 -16.18 -7.66
C TRP A 58 -21.08 -15.16 -8.12
N CYS A 59 -21.11 -13.96 -7.53
CA CYS A 59 -22.01 -12.89 -7.97
C CYS A 59 -21.64 -12.32 -9.36
N TYR A 60 -20.49 -12.72 -9.90
CA TYR A 60 -19.82 -12.06 -11.03
C TYR A 60 -19.39 -13.04 -12.13
N ASP A 61 -20.02 -14.22 -12.20
CA ASP A 61 -19.61 -15.30 -13.11
C ASP A 61 -19.83 -14.98 -14.60
N GLU A 62 -20.72 -14.03 -14.94
CA GLU A 62 -21.10 -13.69 -16.33
C GLU A 62 -20.42 -12.42 -16.88
N LEU A 63 -19.32 -11.97 -16.27
CA LEU A 63 -18.61 -10.77 -16.73
C LEU A 63 -17.72 -11.03 -17.95
N ASP A 64 -17.61 -10.05 -18.85
CA ASP A 64 -16.71 -10.09 -20.02
C ASP A 64 -15.23 -10.09 -19.65
N TYR A 65 -14.86 -9.38 -18.58
CA TYR A 65 -13.46 -9.20 -18.13
C TYR A 65 -13.28 -9.56 -16.65
N PRO A 66 -13.55 -10.82 -16.24
CA PRO A 66 -13.66 -11.20 -14.83
C PRO A 66 -12.33 -11.07 -14.06
N ARG A 67 -11.18 -11.15 -14.76
CA ARG A 67 -9.87 -10.98 -14.13
C ARG A 67 -9.59 -9.52 -13.76
N ASP A 68 -9.94 -8.60 -14.66
CA ASP A 68 -9.78 -7.16 -14.44
C ASP A 68 -10.76 -6.70 -13.35
N PHE A 69 -12.00 -7.18 -13.38
CA PHE A 69 -12.98 -7.01 -12.30
C PHE A 69 -12.45 -7.52 -10.96
N ALA A 70 -11.96 -8.76 -10.88
CA ALA A 70 -11.44 -9.35 -9.65
C ALA A 70 -10.26 -8.55 -9.07
N SER A 71 -9.40 -8.01 -9.94
CA SER A 71 -8.29 -7.13 -9.56
C SER A 71 -8.81 -5.81 -8.98
N GLY A 72 -9.80 -5.22 -9.64
CA GLY A 72 -10.52 -4.04 -9.15
C GLY A 72 -11.16 -4.28 -7.78
N PHE A 73 -11.91 -5.36 -7.65
CA PHE A 73 -12.58 -5.77 -6.42
C PHE A 73 -11.61 -5.83 -5.25
N ARG A 74 -10.47 -6.51 -5.41
CA ARG A 74 -9.48 -6.57 -4.34
C ARG A 74 -8.93 -5.20 -3.99
N ALA A 75 -8.65 -4.35 -4.98
CA ALA A 75 -8.14 -3.00 -4.75
C ALA A 75 -9.15 -2.10 -4.00
N GLY A 76 -10.45 -2.19 -4.33
CA GLY A 76 -11.50 -1.46 -3.62
C GLY A 76 -11.70 -1.96 -2.19
N TYR A 77 -11.63 -3.27 -2.00
CA TYR A 77 -11.72 -3.90 -0.68
C TYR A 77 -10.52 -3.49 0.20
N GLU A 78 -9.30 -3.56 -0.34
CA GLU A 78 -8.08 -3.11 0.32
C GLU A 78 -8.13 -1.62 0.68
N ASN A 79 -8.79 -0.78 -0.13
CA ASN A 79 -8.98 0.64 0.18
C ASN A 79 -9.73 0.84 1.49
N ILE A 80 -10.85 0.15 1.68
CA ILE A 80 -11.63 0.21 2.93
C ILE A 80 -10.80 -0.30 4.11
N LEU A 81 -10.10 -1.42 3.95
CA LEU A 81 -9.23 -1.99 4.99
C LEU A 81 -8.03 -1.08 5.33
N ALA A 82 -7.63 -0.19 4.43
CA ALA A 82 -6.63 0.84 4.66
C ALA A 82 -7.22 2.12 5.28
N GLY A 83 -8.52 2.16 5.60
CA GLY A 83 -9.20 3.33 6.15
C GLY A 83 -9.68 4.33 5.09
N GLY A 84 -9.65 3.94 3.82
CA GLY A 84 -10.21 4.71 2.71
C GLY A 84 -11.74 4.70 2.70
N LYS A 85 -12.32 5.54 1.86
CA LYS A 85 -13.79 5.73 1.75
C LYS A 85 -14.44 4.84 0.70
N GLY A 86 -13.66 4.07 -0.07
CA GLY A 86 -14.16 3.28 -1.18
C GLY A 86 -14.44 4.07 -2.46
N CYS A 87 -14.03 5.35 -2.51
CA CYS A 87 -14.13 6.15 -3.73
C CYS A 87 -13.17 5.61 -4.79
N GLN A 88 -13.66 5.37 -6.00
CA GLN A 88 -12.82 4.98 -7.13
C GLN A 88 -11.68 6.00 -7.34
N PRO A 89 -10.45 5.54 -7.66
CA PRO A 89 -9.37 6.44 -7.99
C PRO A 89 -9.64 7.14 -9.33
N THR A 90 -9.03 8.30 -9.55
CA THR A 90 -9.17 9.04 -10.81
C THR A 90 -8.59 8.30 -12.00
N LEU A 91 -7.53 7.51 -11.79
CA LEU A 91 -6.82 6.78 -12.83
C LEU A 91 -6.76 5.30 -12.48
N PRO A 92 -6.85 4.41 -13.49
CA PRO A 92 -6.65 2.98 -13.28
C PRO A 92 -5.17 2.70 -12.97
N PRO A 93 -4.82 1.48 -12.50
CA PRO A 93 -3.44 1.08 -12.29
C PRO A 93 -2.56 1.29 -13.52
N ARG A 94 -1.27 1.60 -13.29
CA ARG A 94 -0.28 1.90 -14.36
C ARG A 94 -0.18 0.83 -15.45
N LEU A 95 -0.54 -0.42 -15.15
CA LEU A 95 -0.52 -1.49 -16.14
C LEU A 95 -1.45 -1.21 -17.33
N TYR A 96 -2.55 -0.48 -17.11
CA TYR A 96 -3.53 -0.11 -18.13
C TYR A 96 -3.11 1.12 -18.95
N TRP A 97 -2.03 1.80 -18.57
CA TRP A 97 -1.57 3.01 -19.29
C TRP A 97 -0.78 2.65 -20.56
N LYS A 98 -0.47 1.37 -20.74
CA LYS A 98 0.28 0.88 -21.89
C LYS A 98 -0.53 1.04 -23.18
N PRO A 99 0.12 1.31 -24.33
CA PRO A 99 -0.58 1.48 -25.61
C PRO A 99 -1.49 0.32 -26.02
N CYS A 100 -1.20 -0.91 -25.56
CA CYS A 100 -2.04 -2.08 -25.83
C CYS A 100 -3.46 -2.03 -25.22
N TYR A 101 -3.73 -1.10 -24.31
CA TYR A 101 -5.07 -0.84 -23.76
C TYR A 101 -5.77 0.36 -24.42
N GLN A 102 -5.14 1.06 -25.36
CA GLN A 102 -5.72 2.19 -26.10
C GLN A 102 -6.58 1.70 -27.28
N ASN A 103 -7.52 0.79 -27.00
CA ASN A 103 -8.49 0.24 -27.94
C ASN A 103 -9.78 -0.13 -27.20
N PRO A 104 -10.90 -0.42 -27.90
CA PRO A 104 -12.19 -0.70 -27.26
C PRO A 104 -12.16 -1.84 -26.23
N GLN A 105 -11.43 -2.92 -26.53
CA GLN A 105 -11.28 -4.04 -25.58
C GLN A 105 -10.51 -3.62 -24.32
N GLY A 106 -9.45 -2.83 -24.49
CA GLY A 106 -8.67 -2.27 -23.39
C GLY A 106 -9.49 -1.33 -22.52
N GLN A 107 -10.34 -0.49 -23.11
CA GLN A 107 -11.28 0.35 -22.37
C GLN A 107 -12.29 -0.49 -21.59
N GLY A 108 -12.79 -1.59 -22.18
CA GLY A 108 -13.67 -2.54 -21.47
C GLY A 108 -13.01 -3.15 -20.23
N LYS A 109 -11.74 -3.54 -20.31
CA LYS A 109 -10.96 -4.04 -19.15
C LYS A 109 -10.77 -2.97 -18.07
N ILE A 110 -10.46 -1.74 -18.47
CA ILE A 110 -10.31 -0.60 -17.55
C ILE A 110 -11.64 -0.33 -16.84
N GLN A 111 -12.75 -0.31 -17.57
CA GLN A 111 -14.07 -0.12 -16.99
C GLN A 111 -14.41 -1.24 -16.02
N SER A 112 -14.17 -2.49 -16.41
CA SER A 112 -14.41 -3.65 -15.54
C SER A 112 -13.58 -3.61 -14.25
N TRP A 113 -12.34 -3.12 -14.32
CA TRP A 113 -11.51 -2.88 -13.13
C TRP A 113 -12.14 -1.82 -12.22
N PHE A 114 -12.63 -0.71 -12.78
CA PHE A 114 -13.33 0.32 -12.00
C PHE A 114 -14.61 -0.22 -11.36
N ASP A 115 -15.44 -0.95 -12.10
CA ASP A 115 -16.66 -1.55 -11.57
C ASP A 115 -16.34 -2.51 -10.42
N GLY A 116 -15.32 -3.36 -10.61
CA GLY A 116 -14.78 -4.23 -9.58
C GLY A 116 -14.41 -3.45 -8.32
N TYR A 117 -13.69 -2.33 -8.46
CA TYR A 117 -13.29 -1.49 -7.33
C TYR A 117 -14.48 -1.04 -6.48
N SER A 118 -15.52 -0.49 -7.09
CA SER A 118 -16.71 -0.05 -6.37
C SER A 118 -17.39 -1.22 -5.63
N HIS A 119 -17.48 -2.38 -6.28
CA HIS A 119 -18.08 -3.58 -5.69
C HIS A 119 -17.26 -4.13 -4.52
N GLY A 120 -15.93 -4.13 -4.64
CA GLY A 120 -15.05 -4.56 -3.56
C GLY A 120 -15.09 -3.65 -2.35
N ALA A 121 -15.16 -2.33 -2.57
CA ALA A 121 -15.35 -1.37 -1.49
C ALA A 121 -16.68 -1.57 -0.78
N LEU A 122 -17.77 -1.76 -1.53
CA LEU A 122 -19.09 -2.05 -0.95
C LEU A 122 -19.09 -3.36 -0.15
N ALA A 123 -18.49 -4.42 -0.70
CA ALA A 123 -18.37 -5.70 -0.02
C ALA A 123 -17.62 -5.58 1.31
N ALA A 124 -16.51 -4.84 1.37
CA ALA A 124 -15.78 -4.60 2.61
C ALA A 124 -16.62 -3.86 3.66
N GLN A 125 -17.46 -2.92 3.24
CA GLN A 125 -18.38 -2.23 4.12
C GLN A 125 -19.48 -3.17 4.65
N GLN A 126 -20.03 -4.03 3.78
CA GLN A 126 -21.03 -5.03 4.15
C GLN A 126 -20.47 -6.11 5.08
N ASP A 127 -19.20 -6.48 4.90
CA ASP A 127 -18.47 -7.40 5.76
C ASP A 127 -18.04 -6.74 7.10
N GLY A 128 -18.37 -5.46 7.32
CA GLY A 128 -18.19 -4.76 8.59
C GLY A 128 -16.80 -4.16 8.82
N TYR A 129 -15.99 -4.02 7.77
CA TYR A 129 -14.59 -3.59 7.89
C TYR A 129 -14.35 -2.07 7.87
N SER A 130 -15.39 -1.24 7.75
CA SER A 130 -15.27 0.23 7.62
C SER A 130 -14.45 0.90 8.73
N ASN A 131 -14.43 0.34 9.94
CA ASN A 131 -13.74 0.90 11.11
C ASN A 131 -12.51 0.07 11.55
N LEU A 132 -12.01 -0.84 10.70
CA LEU A 132 -10.92 -1.76 11.08
C LEU A 132 -9.62 -1.04 11.48
N GLN A 133 -9.35 0.13 10.88
CA GLN A 133 -8.14 0.93 11.16
C GLN A 133 -8.30 1.88 12.37
N THR A 134 -9.47 1.94 13.00
CA THR A 134 -9.66 2.82 14.15
C THR A 134 -8.90 2.26 15.36
N ILE A 135 -7.87 2.98 15.81
CA ILE A 135 -7.13 2.63 17.01
C ILE A 135 -7.99 3.00 18.23
N PRO A 136 -8.31 2.06 19.13
CA PRO A 136 -9.06 2.36 20.34
C PRO A 136 -8.24 3.26 21.26
N LEU A 137 -8.82 4.38 21.70
CA LEU A 137 -8.22 5.27 22.68
C LEU A 137 -8.57 4.83 24.10
N SER A 138 -7.59 4.90 24.99
CA SER A 138 -7.83 4.68 26.42
C SER A 138 -8.82 5.72 26.98
N SER A 139 -9.50 5.38 28.09
CA SER A 139 -10.42 6.32 28.76
C SER A 139 -9.74 7.57 29.29
N ALA A 140 -8.44 7.52 29.56
CA ALA A 140 -7.67 8.67 30.01
C ALA A 140 -7.34 9.67 28.88
N ALA A 141 -7.48 9.25 27.62
CA ALA A 141 -7.19 10.06 26.43
C ALA A 141 -8.46 10.55 25.70
N ARG A 142 -9.64 10.34 26.28
CA ARG A 142 -10.94 10.86 25.84
C ARG A 142 -11.29 12.14 26.58
#